data_AF-A8M1F0-F1
#
_entry.id   AF-A8M1F0-F1
#
_cell.length_a   1.000
_cell.length_b   1.000
_cell.length_c   1.000
_cell.angle_alpha   90.00
_cell.angle_beta   90.00
_cell.angle_gamma   90.00
#
_symmetry.space_group_name_H-M   'P 1'
#
loop_
_entity.id
_entity.type
_entity.pdbx_description
1 polymer ?
#
loop_
_entity_poly.entity_id
_entity_poly.type
_entity_poly.pdbx_seq_one_letter_code
_entity_poly.pdbx_strand_id
1 'polypeptide(L)'
;MRVPSRSPGQRPGPSIPTSAPTRRAPAGPSRRLASVEPDLDAYRAAVADLLVEVGALASAASAAARQVLVDQRLREPAIAAVLDATPQGLVGARETLLLEMARYQPDERRPVSDLTALVRIYLLSRIDVMWWRDAPAYRTDEQVGGSADLVDLEWLRRRDLLRFRYQEQPTTLLGRGARALRRRVRPSVAPHTSGLLFRRARREMVALLNDVGREFTAHAPPGAPPLWVTSLVRSAEHQHRLRQLGYAAWLPSGHCLGWAADVEMAWFDRFGARDTLAELLLARQRAGEVNVVDEGQAWHLCLAPESRGRLRRVYEAEMAV
;
A
#
# COMPACT_ATOMS: atom_id res chain seq x y z
N MET A 1 -48.78 -32.98 -63.19
CA MET A 1 -47.86 -32.41 -62.17
C MET A 1 -46.77 -31.61 -62.91
N ARG A 2 -46.23 -30.54 -62.32
CA ARG A 2 -45.93 -29.23 -62.94
C ARG A 2 -44.89 -29.17 -64.10
N VAL A 3 -45.23 -28.25 -65.01
CA VAL A 3 -44.49 -27.62 -66.13
C VAL A 3 -43.39 -26.66 -65.63
N PRO A 4 -42.36 -26.36 -66.43
CA PRO A 4 -41.73 -25.04 -66.41
C PRO A 4 -41.78 -24.33 -67.77
N SER A 5 -42.17 -23.06 -67.75
CA SER A 5 -42.18 -22.13 -68.87
C SER A 5 -41.35 -20.88 -68.52
N ARG A 6 -40.56 -20.46 -69.52
CA ARG A 6 -40.18 -19.08 -69.94
C ARG A 6 -39.27 -18.20 -69.06
N SER A 7 -38.17 -17.77 -69.72
CA SER A 7 -37.30 -16.59 -69.55
C SER A 7 -38.07 -15.24 -69.66
N PRO A 8 -37.48 -14.00 -69.62
CA PRO A 8 -36.06 -13.60 -69.71
C PRO A 8 -35.59 -12.34 -68.89
N GLY A 9 -34.27 -12.12 -68.90
CA GLY A 9 -33.66 -10.79 -69.06
C GLY A 9 -33.18 -10.04 -67.81
N GLN A 10 -31.88 -9.72 -67.73
CA GLN A 10 -31.35 -8.36 -67.55
C GLN A 10 -29.80 -8.35 -67.51
N ARG A 11 -29.21 -7.46 -68.32
CA ARG A 11 -27.77 -7.14 -68.40
C ARG A 11 -27.33 -6.33 -67.18
N PRO A 12 -26.10 -6.52 -66.66
CA PRO A 12 -25.42 -5.50 -65.89
C PRO A 12 -24.37 -4.76 -66.75
N GLY A 13 -24.51 -3.44 -66.87
CA GLY A 13 -23.42 -2.54 -67.26
C GLY A 13 -22.63 -2.10 -66.02
N PRO A 14 -21.34 -1.75 -66.14
CA PRO A 14 -20.53 -1.33 -65.01
C PRO A 14 -20.63 0.16 -64.67
N SER A 15 -20.46 0.36 -63.37
CA SER A 15 -20.41 1.51 -62.47
C SER A 15 -19.45 2.68 -62.81
N ILE A 16 -19.93 3.90 -62.53
CA ILE A 16 -19.17 5.11 -62.14
C ILE A 16 -19.91 5.65 -60.89
N PRO A 17 -19.24 5.98 -59.74
CA PRO A 17 -18.68 7.32 -59.56
C PRO A 17 -17.36 7.44 -58.78
N THR A 18 -16.56 8.42 -59.23
CA THR A 18 -15.46 9.05 -58.51
C THR A 18 -15.88 10.48 -58.16
N SER A 19 -15.85 10.84 -56.89
CA SER A 19 -15.69 12.22 -56.37
C SER A 19 -15.66 12.15 -54.84
N ALA A 20 -14.47 12.04 -54.24
CA ALA A 20 -13.63 13.12 -53.73
C ALA A 20 -13.89 13.40 -52.22
N PRO A 21 -12.87 13.30 -51.34
CA PRO A 21 -13.06 13.31 -49.89
C PRO A 21 -13.03 14.71 -49.26
N THR A 22 -13.96 14.94 -48.35
CA THR A 22 -14.07 16.13 -47.50
C THR A 22 -12.96 16.14 -46.44
N ARG A 23 -12.07 17.14 -46.48
CA ARG A 23 -11.06 17.41 -45.44
C ARG A 23 -11.74 17.84 -44.14
N ARG A 24 -11.55 17.06 -43.07
CA ARG A 24 -11.99 17.38 -41.70
C ARG A 24 -10.89 18.17 -40.98
N ALA A 25 -11.24 19.33 -40.43
CA ALA A 25 -10.34 20.18 -39.66
C ALA A 25 -9.93 19.53 -38.32
N PRO A 26 -8.70 19.76 -37.83
CA PRO A 26 -8.23 19.17 -36.57
C PRO A 26 -8.88 19.88 -35.37
N ALA A 27 -9.41 19.07 -34.46
CA ALA A 27 -9.90 19.53 -33.16
C ALA A 27 -8.72 20.07 -32.32
N GLY A 28 -8.90 21.28 -31.78
CA GLY A 28 -7.91 21.92 -30.92
C GLY A 28 -7.61 21.12 -29.65
N PRO A 29 -6.44 21.33 -29.02
CA PRO A 29 -6.07 20.63 -27.80
C PRO A 29 -7.03 21.01 -26.68
N SER A 30 -7.72 20.01 -26.14
CA SER A 30 -8.49 20.13 -24.91
C SER A 30 -7.54 20.54 -23.78
N ARG A 31 -7.71 21.76 -23.29
CA ARG A 31 -7.07 22.27 -22.07
C ARG A 31 -7.54 21.41 -20.90
N ARG A 32 -6.82 20.33 -20.58
CA ARG A 32 -6.94 19.63 -19.30
C ARG A 32 -6.65 20.66 -18.23
N LEU A 33 -7.68 21.07 -17.48
CA LEU A 33 -7.49 21.76 -16.22
C LEU A 33 -6.58 20.87 -15.39
N ALA A 34 -5.40 21.38 -15.01
CA ALA A 34 -4.52 20.68 -14.10
C ALA A 34 -5.33 20.39 -12.83
N SER A 35 -5.57 19.11 -12.55
CA SER A 35 -6.11 18.72 -11.26
C SER A 35 -5.13 19.21 -10.20
N VAL A 36 -5.56 20.14 -9.35
CA VAL A 36 -4.79 20.56 -8.19
C VAL A 36 -4.57 19.30 -7.36
N GLU A 37 -3.32 18.87 -7.24
CA GLU A 37 -2.97 17.72 -6.43
C GLU A 37 -3.29 18.02 -4.97
N PRO A 38 -3.87 17.07 -4.21
CA PRO A 38 -4.18 17.30 -2.80
C PRO A 38 -2.94 17.66 -1.99
N ASP A 39 -3.08 18.65 -1.11
CA ASP A 39 -2.02 19.03 -0.16
C ASP A 39 -1.91 17.95 0.93
N LEU A 40 -0.88 17.11 0.82
CA LEU A 40 -0.67 15.99 1.74
C LEU A 40 -0.19 16.44 3.13
N ASP A 41 0.42 17.61 3.27
CA ASP A 41 0.85 18.12 4.56
C ASP A 41 -0.34 18.70 5.33
N ALA A 42 -1.20 19.46 4.64
CA ALA A 42 -2.48 19.89 5.19
C ALA A 42 -3.37 18.69 5.57
N TYR A 43 -3.38 17.65 4.74
CA TYR A 43 -4.07 16.40 5.05
C TYR A 43 -3.57 15.74 6.33
N ARG A 44 -2.25 15.54 6.47
CA ARG A 44 -1.64 14.92 7.65
C ARG A 44 -1.87 15.74 8.91
N ALA A 45 -1.80 17.06 8.82
CA ALA A 45 -2.12 17.96 9.93
C ALA A 45 -3.59 17.81 10.37
N ALA A 46 -4.53 17.85 9.42
CA ALA A 46 -5.95 17.68 9.72
C ALA A 46 -6.29 16.31 10.33
N VAL A 47 -5.60 15.25 9.87
CA VAL A 47 -5.70 13.91 10.46
C VAL A 47 -5.12 13.91 11.88
N ALA A 48 -3.96 14.53 12.11
CA ALA A 48 -3.35 14.60 13.44
C ALA A 48 -4.28 15.29 14.46
N ASP A 49 -4.89 16.42 14.08
CA ASP A 49 -5.88 17.13 14.90
C ASP A 49 -7.09 16.24 15.22
N LEU A 50 -7.65 15.57 14.20
CA LEU A 50 -8.76 14.64 14.37
C LEU A 50 -8.41 13.50 15.36
N LEU A 51 -7.19 12.97 15.32
CA LEU A 51 -6.76 11.90 16.21
C LEU A 51 -6.69 12.35 17.68
N VAL A 52 -6.32 13.61 17.92
CA VAL A 52 -6.36 14.21 19.27
C VAL A 52 -7.80 14.26 19.78
N GLU A 53 -8.74 14.73 18.95
CA GLU A 53 -10.16 14.84 19.31
C GLU A 53 -10.82 13.46 19.51
N VAL A 54 -10.50 12.48 18.66
CA VAL A 54 -10.97 11.09 18.82
C VAL A 54 -10.43 10.49 20.12
N GLY A 55 -9.16 10.75 20.46
CA GLY A 55 -8.55 10.32 21.71
C GLY A 55 -9.23 10.92 22.95
N ALA A 56 -9.60 12.21 22.88
CA ALA A 56 -10.35 12.87 23.95
C ALA A 56 -11.73 12.24 24.21
N LEU A 57 -12.30 11.56 23.20
CA LEU A 57 -13.58 10.87 23.28
C LEU A 57 -13.44 9.34 23.41
N ALA A 58 -12.33 8.84 23.97
CA ALA A 58 -12.05 7.39 24.03
C ALA A 58 -13.11 6.56 24.80
N SER A 59 -13.89 7.17 25.68
CA SER A 59 -14.89 6.46 26.52
C SER A 59 -15.97 5.76 25.69
N ALA A 60 -16.46 4.60 26.18
CA ALA A 60 -17.55 3.87 25.52
C ALA A 60 -18.84 4.69 25.43
N ALA A 61 -19.13 5.52 26.44
CA ALA A 61 -20.30 6.40 26.46
C ALA A 61 -20.26 7.49 25.36
N SER A 62 -19.06 7.79 24.82
CA SER A 62 -18.85 8.79 23.77
C SER A 62 -18.89 8.19 22.35
N ALA A 63 -19.37 6.95 22.16
CA ALA A 63 -19.36 6.29 20.85
C ALA A 63 -20.12 7.07 19.77
N ALA A 64 -21.34 7.53 20.06
CA ALA A 64 -22.14 8.32 19.12
C ALA A 64 -21.48 9.69 18.82
N ALA A 65 -20.98 10.37 19.85
CA ALA A 65 -20.27 11.64 19.69
C ALA A 65 -19.01 11.50 18.81
N ARG A 66 -18.24 10.41 18.96
CA ARG A 66 -17.10 10.11 18.09
C ARG A 66 -17.50 9.90 16.64
N GLN A 67 -18.58 9.17 16.38
CA GLN A 67 -19.04 8.96 15.02
C GLN A 67 -19.43 10.27 14.36
N VAL A 68 -20.17 11.14 15.07
CA VAL A 68 -20.54 12.47 14.59
C VAL A 68 -19.30 13.34 14.33
N LEU A 69 -18.33 13.33 15.25
CA LEU A 69 -17.08 14.06 15.09
C LEU A 69 -16.33 13.63 13.83
N VAL A 70 -16.05 12.33 13.69
CA VAL A 70 -15.34 11.80 12.51
C VAL A 70 -16.14 12.15 11.26
N ASP A 71 -17.45 11.94 11.27
CA ASP A 71 -18.32 12.28 10.16
C ASP A 71 -18.14 13.72 9.68
N GLN A 72 -18.13 14.68 10.60
CA GLN A 72 -17.96 16.11 10.32
C GLN A 72 -16.56 16.41 9.79
N ARG A 73 -15.51 15.94 10.49
CA ARG A 73 -14.10 16.17 10.13
C ARG A 73 -13.75 15.62 8.75
N LEU A 74 -14.33 14.50 8.35
CA LEU A 74 -14.12 13.92 7.01
C LEU A 74 -14.57 14.82 5.85
N ARG A 75 -15.45 15.80 6.10
CA ARG A 75 -15.93 16.76 5.10
C ARG A 75 -15.05 18.00 4.98
N GLU A 76 -14.03 18.13 5.83
CA GLU A 76 -13.12 19.26 5.75
C GLU A 76 -12.32 19.22 4.46
N PRO A 77 -12.04 20.38 3.82
CA PRO A 77 -11.45 20.42 2.48
C PRO A 77 -10.14 19.62 2.37
N ALA A 78 -9.26 19.70 3.38
CA ALA A 78 -7.99 18.99 3.38
C ALA A 78 -8.18 17.46 3.37
N ILE A 79 -9.11 16.94 4.18
CA ILE A 79 -9.41 15.50 4.23
C ILE A 79 -10.18 15.05 3.00
N ALA A 80 -11.24 15.79 2.63
CA ALA A 80 -12.10 15.48 1.50
C ALA A 80 -11.32 15.40 0.18
N ALA A 81 -10.36 16.30 -0.06
CA ALA A 81 -9.56 16.32 -1.28
C ALA A 81 -8.79 15.01 -1.51
N VAL A 82 -8.16 14.44 -0.47
CA VAL A 82 -7.47 13.15 -0.57
C VAL A 82 -8.45 12.00 -0.75
N LEU A 83 -9.56 12.00 -0.01
CA LEU A 83 -10.55 10.92 -0.11
C LEU A 83 -11.24 10.89 -1.47
N ASP A 84 -11.58 12.04 -2.04
CA ASP A 84 -12.15 12.17 -3.39
C ASP A 84 -11.19 11.74 -4.49
N ALA A 85 -9.88 11.85 -4.26
CA ALA A 85 -8.87 11.39 -5.20
C ALA A 85 -8.66 9.86 -5.18
N THR A 86 -9.26 9.13 -4.22
CA THR A 86 -9.27 7.66 -4.19
C THR A 86 -10.37 7.07 -5.10
N PRO A 87 -10.25 5.80 -5.55
CA PRO A 87 -11.29 5.14 -6.35
C PRO A 87 -12.67 5.05 -5.67
N GLN A 88 -12.73 5.12 -4.33
CA GLN A 88 -13.97 5.04 -3.56
C GLN A 88 -14.66 6.40 -3.42
N GLY A 89 -13.93 7.50 -3.67
CA GLY A 89 -14.36 8.86 -3.38
C GLY A 89 -14.57 9.15 -1.89
N LEU A 90 -14.91 10.39 -1.54
CA LEU A 90 -15.22 10.79 -0.17
C LEU A 90 -16.33 9.94 0.45
N VAL A 91 -17.43 9.75 -0.28
CA VAL A 91 -18.62 9.05 0.25
C VAL A 91 -18.27 7.62 0.63
N GLY A 92 -17.66 6.85 -0.27
CA GLY A 92 -17.31 5.45 -0.01
C GLY A 92 -16.24 5.30 1.07
N ALA A 93 -15.24 6.19 1.09
CA ALA A 93 -14.20 6.18 2.10
C ALA A 93 -14.76 6.51 3.51
N ARG A 94 -15.69 7.47 3.59
CA ARG A 94 -16.38 7.85 4.83
C ARG A 94 -17.25 6.73 5.36
N GLU A 95 -18.11 6.17 4.53
CA GLU A 95 -19.01 5.07 4.92
C GLU A 95 -18.22 3.85 5.42
N THR A 96 -17.12 3.53 4.74
CA THR A 96 -16.22 2.45 5.15
C THR A 96 -15.64 2.73 6.54
N LEU A 97 -15.10 3.92 6.80
CA LEU A 97 -14.52 4.24 8.11
C LEU A 97 -15.56 4.17 9.22
N LEU A 98 -16.74 4.77 9.02
CA LEU A 98 -17.81 4.78 10.04
C LEU A 98 -18.30 3.36 10.34
N LEU A 99 -18.41 2.51 9.33
CA LEU A 99 -18.78 1.10 9.50
C LEU A 99 -17.71 0.32 10.27
N GLU A 100 -16.43 0.54 9.97
CA GLU A 100 -15.33 -0.11 10.69
C GLU A 100 -15.26 0.36 12.14
N MET A 101 -15.49 1.66 12.40
CA MET A 101 -15.60 2.19 13.76
C MET A 101 -16.77 1.57 14.52
N ALA A 102 -17.93 1.40 13.87
CA ALA A 102 -19.11 0.78 14.50
C ALA A 102 -18.89 -0.71 14.80
N ARG A 103 -18.05 -1.39 14.02
CA ARG A 103 -17.69 -2.81 14.21
C ARG A 103 -16.50 -3.02 15.14
N TYR A 104 -15.79 -1.96 15.48
CA TYR A 104 -14.61 -2.05 16.33
C TYR A 104 -14.99 -2.52 17.72
N GLN A 105 -14.40 -3.65 18.12
CA GLN A 105 -14.45 -4.15 19.49
C GLN A 105 -13.03 -4.14 20.04
N PRO A 106 -12.77 -3.47 21.18
CA PRO A 106 -11.47 -3.52 21.83
C PRO A 106 -11.14 -4.97 22.19
N ASP A 107 -9.98 -5.46 21.76
CA ASP A 107 -9.48 -6.79 22.10
C ASP A 107 -7.95 -6.69 22.23
N GLU A 108 -7.43 -7.02 23.42
CA GLU A 108 -5.99 -6.98 23.74
C GLU A 108 -5.15 -7.87 22.80
N ARG A 109 -5.79 -8.80 22.09
CA ARG A 109 -5.11 -9.72 21.15
C ARG A 109 -5.06 -9.19 19.72
N ARG A 110 -5.72 -8.09 19.40
CA ARG A 110 -5.73 -7.52 18.04
C ARG A 110 -4.54 -6.58 17.82
N PRO A 111 -3.98 -6.53 16.59
CA PRO A 111 -2.83 -5.67 16.29
C PRO A 111 -3.14 -4.17 16.40
N VAL A 112 -4.39 -3.78 16.15
CA VAL A 112 -4.85 -2.40 16.35
C VAL A 112 -5.29 -2.26 17.80
N SER A 113 -4.46 -1.58 18.59
CA SER A 113 -4.60 -1.48 20.05
C SER A 113 -5.78 -0.63 20.50
N ASP A 114 -6.19 0.36 19.70
CA ASP A 114 -7.28 1.27 20.01
C ASP A 114 -7.96 1.86 18.75
N LEU A 115 -9.13 2.50 18.95
CA LEU A 115 -9.89 3.11 17.87
C LEU A 115 -9.14 4.26 17.19
N THR A 116 -8.28 4.98 17.92
CA THR A 116 -7.48 6.08 17.37
C THR A 116 -6.47 5.54 16.36
N ALA A 117 -5.82 4.42 16.66
CA ALA A 117 -4.97 3.70 15.72
C ALA A 117 -5.76 3.22 14.50
N LEU A 118 -6.99 2.70 14.68
CA LEU A 118 -7.85 2.34 13.55
C LEU A 118 -8.08 3.53 12.60
N VAL A 119 -8.47 4.68 13.15
CA VAL A 119 -8.72 5.90 12.36
C VAL A 119 -7.44 6.39 11.68
N ARG A 120 -6.31 6.41 12.41
CA ARG A 120 -4.99 6.81 11.89
C ARG A 120 -4.60 5.98 10.69
N ILE A 121 -4.57 4.65 10.86
CA ILE A 121 -4.09 3.74 9.83
C ILE A 121 -5.03 3.84 8.62
N TYR A 122 -6.34 3.89 8.85
CA TYR A 122 -7.30 4.00 7.75
C TYR A 122 -7.07 5.26 6.92
N LEU A 123 -7.05 6.43 7.56
CA LEU A 123 -6.92 7.72 6.87
C LEU A 123 -5.56 7.84 6.19
N LEU A 124 -4.46 7.61 6.91
CA LEU A 124 -3.14 7.76 6.31
C LEU A 124 -2.88 6.76 5.17
N SER A 125 -3.50 5.57 5.19
CA SER A 125 -3.43 4.62 4.05
C SER A 125 -4.16 5.11 2.79
N ARG A 126 -5.02 6.14 2.88
CA ARG A 126 -5.70 6.70 1.70
C ARG A 126 -4.74 7.43 0.77
N ILE A 127 -3.62 7.92 1.29
CA ILE A 127 -2.53 8.47 0.47
C ILE A 127 -2.01 7.39 -0.47
N ASP A 128 -1.78 6.16 0.03
CA ASP A 128 -1.29 5.04 -0.77
C ASP A 128 -2.26 4.70 -1.90
N VAL A 129 -3.56 4.64 -1.56
CA VAL A 129 -4.64 4.33 -2.49
C VAL A 129 -4.78 5.43 -3.54
N MET A 130 -4.63 6.69 -3.16
CA MET A 130 -4.66 7.83 -4.06
C MET A 130 -3.48 7.78 -5.04
N TRP A 131 -2.25 7.65 -4.53
CA TRP A 131 -1.03 7.60 -5.33
C TRP A 131 -1.05 6.48 -6.37
N TRP A 132 -1.62 5.34 -6.00
CA TRP A 132 -1.59 4.14 -6.83
C TRP A 132 -2.97 3.72 -7.35
N ARG A 133 -3.90 4.68 -7.47
CA ARG A 133 -5.29 4.42 -7.86
C ARG A 133 -5.45 3.67 -9.18
N ASP A 134 -4.50 3.89 -10.11
CA ASP A 134 -4.49 3.30 -11.46
C ASP A 134 -3.64 2.02 -11.54
N ALA A 135 -2.98 1.62 -10.44
CA ALA A 135 -2.16 0.43 -10.41
C ALA A 135 -3.03 -0.84 -10.22
N PRO A 136 -2.79 -1.91 -10.99
CA PRO A 136 -3.50 -3.16 -10.79
C PRO A 136 -3.02 -3.85 -9.50
N ALA A 137 -3.96 -4.32 -8.70
CA ALA A 137 -3.65 -5.16 -7.54
C ALA A 137 -3.37 -6.61 -7.95
N TYR A 138 -2.41 -7.23 -7.26
CA TYR A 138 -2.25 -8.68 -7.26
C TYR A 138 -3.44 -9.31 -6.55
N ARG A 139 -4.31 -9.97 -7.31
CA ARG A 139 -5.54 -10.59 -6.80
C ARG A 139 -5.24 -11.88 -6.05
N THR A 140 -4.39 -12.75 -6.62
CA THR A 140 -4.12 -14.09 -6.10
C THR A 140 -2.67 -14.28 -5.67
N ASP A 141 -2.43 -15.31 -4.86
CA ASP A 141 -1.09 -15.69 -4.41
C ASP A 141 -0.20 -16.11 -5.59
N GLU A 142 -0.76 -16.76 -6.61
CA GLU A 142 -0.05 -17.16 -7.84
C GLU A 142 0.38 -15.94 -8.65
N GLN A 143 -0.44 -14.90 -8.72
CA GLN A 143 -0.06 -13.65 -9.39
C GLN A 143 1.16 -13.01 -8.72
N VAL A 144 1.24 -13.05 -7.40
CA VAL A 144 2.44 -12.59 -6.67
C VAL A 144 3.65 -13.49 -6.97
N GLY A 145 3.46 -14.82 -6.97
CA GLY A 145 4.53 -15.78 -7.20
C GLY A 145 5.11 -15.76 -8.62
N GLY A 146 4.27 -15.49 -9.63
CA GLY A 146 4.62 -15.53 -11.05
C GLY A 146 4.86 -14.16 -11.70
N SER A 147 4.72 -13.04 -10.99
CA SER A 147 4.87 -11.71 -11.58
C SER A 147 6.32 -11.42 -11.99
N ALA A 148 6.53 -10.99 -13.23
CA ALA A 148 7.81 -10.51 -13.73
C ALA A 148 8.24 -9.16 -13.14
N ASP A 149 7.29 -8.41 -12.57
CA ASP A 149 7.55 -7.11 -11.92
C ASP A 149 8.17 -7.27 -10.53
N LEU A 150 8.12 -8.47 -9.96
CA LEU A 150 8.58 -8.78 -8.61
C LEU A 150 9.84 -9.63 -8.64
N VAL A 151 10.87 -9.17 -7.94
CA VAL A 151 12.13 -9.91 -7.77
C VAL A 151 12.08 -10.80 -6.54
N ASP A 152 12.79 -11.91 -6.61
CA ASP A 152 12.95 -12.85 -5.50
C ASP A 152 14.00 -12.36 -4.50
N LEU A 153 13.57 -12.07 -3.27
CA LEU A 153 14.45 -11.62 -2.20
C LEU A 153 15.46 -12.69 -1.81
N GLU A 154 15.13 -13.97 -1.97
CA GLU A 154 16.05 -15.06 -1.64
C GLU A 154 17.24 -15.10 -2.60
N TRP A 155 17.00 -14.81 -3.88
CA TRP A 155 18.06 -14.69 -4.88
C TRP A 155 19.02 -13.54 -4.52
N LEU A 156 18.46 -12.38 -4.12
CA LEU A 156 19.23 -11.22 -3.67
C LEU A 156 19.98 -11.49 -2.37
N ARG A 157 19.32 -12.14 -1.41
CA ARG A 157 19.91 -12.51 -0.11
C ARG A 157 21.11 -13.43 -0.26
N ARG A 158 21.05 -14.42 -1.15
CA ARG A 158 22.17 -15.36 -1.42
C ARG A 158 23.38 -14.70 -2.07
N ARG A 159 23.18 -13.56 -2.72
CA ARG A 159 24.24 -12.74 -3.33
C ARG A 159 24.72 -11.59 -2.43
N ASP A 160 24.26 -11.55 -1.19
CA ASP A 160 24.55 -10.47 -0.24
C ASP A 160 24.19 -9.07 -0.78
N LEU A 161 23.08 -8.99 -1.51
CA LEU A 161 22.57 -7.77 -2.13
C LEU A 161 21.49 -7.06 -1.31
N LEU A 162 21.12 -7.62 -0.15
CA LEU A 162 20.15 -7.01 0.76
C LEU A 162 20.86 -6.29 1.90
N ARG A 163 20.38 -5.09 2.26
CA ARG A 163 20.83 -4.29 3.40
C ARG A 163 19.79 -4.23 4.52
N PHE A 164 18.78 -5.10 4.42
CA PHE A 164 17.78 -5.34 5.44
C PHE A 164 17.64 -6.84 5.70
N ARG A 165 17.02 -7.19 6.82
CA ARG A 165 16.69 -8.56 7.23
C ARG A 165 15.19 -8.76 7.13
N TYR A 166 14.80 -10.01 6.94
CA TYR A 166 13.42 -10.45 7.04
C TYR A 166 13.41 -11.89 7.55
N GLN A 167 12.24 -12.34 7.97
CA GLN A 167 11.98 -13.74 8.29
C GLN A 167 10.82 -14.24 7.44
N GLU A 168 10.95 -15.42 6.85
CA GLU A 168 9.84 -16.07 6.13
C GLU A 168 8.76 -16.54 7.12
N GLN A 169 7.49 -16.45 6.76
CA GLN A 169 6.40 -16.99 7.56
C GLN A 169 6.42 -18.53 7.50
N PRO A 170 6.29 -19.26 8.63
CA PRO A 170 6.35 -20.70 8.61
C PRO A 170 5.01 -21.24 8.13
N THR A 171 5.05 -21.99 7.03
CA THR A 171 3.86 -22.60 6.43
C THR A 171 3.37 -23.82 7.22
N THR A 172 4.24 -24.45 8.02
CA THR A 172 3.93 -25.65 8.79
C THR A 172 3.72 -25.40 10.28
N LEU A 173 2.94 -26.26 10.95
CA LEU A 173 2.74 -26.24 12.40
C LEU A 173 4.05 -26.44 13.18
N LEU A 174 4.91 -27.35 12.71
CA LEU A 174 6.23 -27.57 13.30
C LEU A 174 7.12 -26.32 13.19
N GLY A 175 7.09 -25.65 12.03
CA GLY A 175 7.79 -24.38 11.84
C GLY A 175 7.28 -23.27 12.76
N ARG A 176 5.98 -23.24 13.06
CA ARG A 176 5.38 -22.34 14.06
C ARG A 176 5.86 -22.67 15.48
N GLY A 177 5.87 -23.95 15.86
CA GLY A 177 6.34 -24.41 17.18
C GLY A 177 7.82 -24.11 17.43
N ALA A 178 8.70 -24.44 16.48
CA ALA A 178 10.13 -24.15 16.56
C ALA A 178 10.40 -22.64 16.69
N ARG A 179 9.59 -21.81 16.01
CA ARG A 179 9.68 -20.35 16.10
C ARG A 179 9.27 -19.83 17.48
N ALA A 180 8.16 -20.33 18.02
CA ALA A 180 7.71 -19.96 19.35
C ALA A 180 8.78 -20.29 20.40
N LEU A 181 9.44 -21.45 20.28
CA LEU A 181 10.55 -21.83 21.15
C LEU A 181 11.77 -20.91 20.98
N ARG A 182 12.19 -20.65 19.73
CA ARG A 182 13.34 -19.76 19.46
C ARG A 182 13.12 -18.35 20.02
N ARG A 183 11.91 -17.82 19.95
CA ARG A 183 11.54 -16.52 20.53
C ARG A 183 11.67 -16.49 22.04
N ARG A 184 11.23 -17.54 22.72
CA ARG A 184 11.33 -17.66 24.18
C ARG A 184 12.79 -17.74 24.65
N VAL A 185 13.64 -18.47 23.92
CA VAL A 185 15.03 -18.70 24.32
C VAL A 185 15.96 -17.57 23.88
N ARG A 186 15.65 -16.87 22.77
CA ARG A 186 16.50 -15.83 22.20
C ARG A 186 15.69 -14.62 21.69
N PRO A 187 15.05 -13.84 22.58
CA PRO A 187 14.19 -12.71 22.19
C PRO A 187 14.94 -11.58 21.47
N SER A 188 16.27 -11.49 21.61
CA SER A 188 17.10 -10.48 20.95
C SER A 188 17.51 -10.84 19.51
N VAL A 189 17.12 -12.02 18.98
CA VAL A 189 17.58 -12.47 17.65
C VAL A 189 16.64 -12.06 16.52
N ALA A 190 15.34 -11.94 16.81
CA ALA A 190 14.35 -11.56 15.81
C ALA A 190 13.10 -10.99 16.50
N PRO A 191 12.38 -10.06 15.84
CA PRO A 191 11.13 -9.51 16.35
C PRO A 191 9.99 -10.53 16.38
N HIS A 192 8.95 -10.18 17.12
CA HIS A 192 7.74 -10.99 17.30
C HIS A 192 6.74 -10.79 16.15
N THR A 193 7.18 -10.95 14.89
CA THR A 193 6.35 -10.70 13.70
C THR A 193 6.04 -11.98 12.93
N SER A 194 4.91 -12.05 12.23
CA SER A 194 4.55 -13.26 11.46
C SER A 194 5.60 -13.61 10.39
N GLY A 195 6.30 -12.59 9.87
CA GLY A 195 7.25 -12.71 8.79
C GLY A 195 6.59 -12.61 7.41
N LEU A 196 7.40 -12.64 6.37
CA LEU A 196 6.98 -12.54 4.99
C LEU A 196 6.37 -13.85 4.50
N LEU A 197 5.10 -13.81 4.08
CA LEU A 197 4.49 -14.90 3.32
C LEU A 197 5.13 -15.00 1.93
N PHE A 198 5.27 -13.86 1.25
CA PHE A 198 5.91 -13.77 -0.06
C PHE A 198 7.29 -13.11 0.06
N ARG A 199 8.33 -13.82 -0.37
CA ARG A 199 9.70 -13.29 -0.48
C ARG A 199 9.90 -12.54 -1.81
N ARG A 200 8.92 -11.71 -2.16
CA ARG A 200 8.84 -11.00 -3.44
C ARG A 200 8.66 -9.51 -3.18
N ALA A 201 9.28 -8.69 -4.01
CA ALA A 201 9.12 -7.23 -3.94
C ALA A 201 9.35 -6.59 -5.30
N ARG A 202 8.79 -5.40 -5.50
CA ARG A 202 9.18 -4.55 -6.63
C ARG A 202 10.64 -4.11 -6.47
N ARG A 203 11.34 -3.93 -7.58
CA ARG A 203 12.75 -3.53 -7.60
C ARG A 203 12.98 -2.20 -6.89
N GLU A 204 12.10 -1.24 -7.07
CA GLU A 204 12.15 0.06 -6.41
C GLU A 204 11.99 -0.06 -4.89
N MET A 205 11.10 -0.94 -4.42
CA MET A 205 10.94 -1.20 -2.98
C MET A 205 12.20 -1.82 -2.39
N VAL A 206 12.87 -2.71 -3.11
CA VAL A 206 14.17 -3.25 -2.67
C VAL A 206 15.22 -2.15 -2.58
N ALA A 207 15.32 -1.28 -3.59
CA ALA A 207 16.25 -0.15 -3.56
C ALA A 207 15.97 0.79 -2.38
N LEU A 208 14.71 1.17 -2.17
CA LEU A 208 14.29 1.99 -1.03
C LEU A 208 14.72 1.35 0.30
N LEU A 209 14.37 0.08 0.51
CA LEU A 209 14.65 -0.62 1.76
C LEU A 209 16.14 -0.86 1.98
N ASN A 210 16.91 -1.03 0.90
CA ASN A 210 18.36 -1.11 0.99
C ASN A 210 18.97 0.23 1.39
N ASP A 211 18.45 1.33 0.83
CA ASP A 211 18.91 2.67 1.14
C ASP A 211 18.62 3.04 2.60
N VAL A 212 17.37 2.84 3.05
CA VAL A 212 16.97 2.97 4.46
C VAL A 212 17.82 2.04 5.33
N GLY A 213 18.06 0.80 4.90
CA GLY A 213 18.86 -0.17 5.66
C GLY A 213 20.32 0.28 5.85
N ARG A 214 20.94 0.89 4.83
CA ARG A 214 22.29 1.46 4.91
C ARG A 214 22.32 2.65 5.86
N GLU A 215 21.42 3.61 5.66
CA GLU A 215 21.37 4.82 6.48
C GLU A 215 21.08 4.48 7.94
N PHE A 216 20.13 3.58 8.19
CA PHE A 216 19.83 3.12 9.54
C PHE A 216 21.05 2.44 10.17
N THR A 217 21.73 1.54 9.45
CA THR A 217 22.95 0.89 9.98
C THR A 217 24.07 1.89 10.30
N ALA A 218 24.18 2.96 9.52
CA ALA A 218 25.19 4.00 9.72
C ALA A 218 24.93 4.88 10.95
N HIS A 219 23.66 5.08 11.34
CA HIS A 219 23.27 5.99 12.43
C HIS A 219 22.79 5.25 13.69
N ALA A 220 22.45 3.97 13.60
CA ALA A 220 21.95 3.21 14.72
C ALA A 220 23.04 2.99 15.79
N PRO A 221 22.65 2.92 17.09
CA PRO A 221 23.59 2.61 18.16
C PRO A 221 24.37 1.31 17.92
N PRO A 222 25.63 1.21 18.40
CA PRO A 222 26.40 -0.02 18.32
C PRO A 222 25.64 -1.23 18.89
N GLY A 223 25.61 -2.32 18.14
CA GLY A 223 24.90 -3.54 18.52
C GLY A 223 23.42 -3.58 18.12
N ALA A 224 22.88 -2.50 17.53
CA ALA A 224 21.59 -2.55 16.87
C ALA A 224 21.64 -3.50 15.64
N PRO A 225 20.62 -4.35 15.45
CA PRO A 225 20.53 -5.19 14.27
C PRO A 225 20.21 -4.34 13.02
N PRO A 226 20.49 -4.84 11.79
CA PRO A 226 20.09 -4.14 10.57
C PRO A 226 18.56 -3.98 10.47
N LEU A 227 18.10 -3.08 9.60
CA LEU A 227 16.69 -2.84 9.32
C LEU A 227 15.92 -4.15 9.15
N TRP A 228 14.76 -4.27 9.80
CA TRP A 228 13.96 -5.48 9.75
C TRP A 228 12.61 -5.26 9.08
N VAL A 229 12.38 -5.96 7.97
CA VAL A 229 11.15 -5.91 7.18
C VAL A 229 10.23 -7.06 7.60
N THR A 230 8.99 -6.72 7.93
CA THR A 230 7.98 -7.62 8.51
C THR A 230 6.89 -7.98 7.52
N SER A 231 6.65 -7.12 6.53
CA SER A 231 5.71 -7.33 5.43
C SER A 231 6.19 -6.65 4.15
N LEU A 232 5.80 -7.20 2.99
CA LEU A 232 6.05 -6.67 1.64
C LEU A 232 4.79 -6.87 0.79
N VAL A 233 4.93 -7.25 -0.48
CA VAL A 233 3.79 -7.53 -1.35
C VAL A 233 2.87 -8.58 -0.72
N ARG A 234 1.57 -8.36 -0.87
CA ARG A 234 0.51 -9.31 -0.51
C ARG A 234 -0.41 -9.47 -1.71
N SER A 235 -1.17 -10.56 -1.77
CA SER A 235 -2.32 -10.67 -2.67
C SER A 235 -3.58 -10.14 -1.99
N ALA A 236 -4.60 -9.80 -2.77
CA ALA A 236 -5.92 -9.46 -2.23
C ALA A 236 -6.55 -10.64 -1.47
N GLU A 237 -6.33 -11.88 -1.93
CA GLU A 237 -6.72 -13.10 -1.20
C GLU A 237 -6.08 -13.17 0.18
N HIS A 238 -4.77 -12.95 0.27
CA HIS A 238 -4.07 -12.94 1.55
C HIS A 238 -4.58 -11.81 2.46
N GLN A 239 -4.80 -10.63 1.90
CA GLN A 239 -5.35 -9.48 2.63
C GLN A 239 -6.75 -9.78 3.19
N HIS A 240 -7.62 -10.44 2.42
CA HIS A 240 -8.92 -10.90 2.89
C HIS A 240 -8.81 -11.92 4.02
N ARG A 241 -7.88 -12.89 3.92
CA ARG A 241 -7.61 -13.86 5.01
C ARG A 241 -7.15 -13.14 6.29
N LEU A 242 -6.27 -12.14 6.18
CA LEU A 242 -5.86 -11.33 7.34
C LEU A 242 -7.04 -10.58 7.97
N ARG A 243 -7.92 -10.00 7.16
CA ARG A 243 -9.12 -9.32 7.65
C ARG A 243 -10.07 -10.28 8.38
N GLN A 244 -10.26 -11.49 7.87
CA GLN A 244 -11.04 -12.54 8.55
C GLN A 244 -10.44 -12.94 9.90
N LEU A 245 -9.12 -12.82 10.06
CA LEU A 245 -8.41 -13.04 11.32
C LEU A 245 -8.40 -11.83 12.26
N GLY A 246 -9.09 -10.74 11.89
CA GLY A 246 -9.23 -9.53 12.73
C GLY A 246 -8.10 -8.50 12.58
N TYR A 247 -7.20 -8.65 11.60
CA TYR A 247 -6.20 -7.62 11.28
C TYR A 247 -6.86 -6.44 10.55
N ALA A 248 -6.30 -5.24 10.71
CA ALA A 248 -6.67 -4.04 9.94
C ALA A 248 -6.13 -4.12 8.49
N ALA A 249 -6.61 -5.12 7.75
CA ALA A 249 -6.20 -5.44 6.40
C ALA A 249 -7.26 -4.96 5.39
N TRP A 250 -7.32 -3.65 5.16
CA TRP A 250 -8.29 -3.07 4.23
C TRP A 250 -7.90 -3.27 2.77
N LEU A 251 -8.90 -3.11 1.89
CA LEU A 251 -8.71 -3.02 0.45
C LEU A 251 -9.33 -1.72 -0.07
N PRO A 252 -8.72 -1.09 -1.09
CA PRO A 252 -7.39 -1.41 -1.64
C PRO A 252 -6.25 -1.14 -0.64
N SER A 253 -5.06 -1.72 -0.88
CA SER A 253 -3.89 -1.61 0.01
C SER A 253 -2.61 -1.52 -0.82
N GLY A 254 -1.66 -0.66 -0.40
CA GLY A 254 -0.35 -0.53 -1.04
C GLY A 254 0.43 -1.85 -1.13
N HIS A 255 0.24 -2.78 -0.18
CA HIS A 255 0.83 -4.12 -0.24
C HIS A 255 0.30 -4.93 -1.42
N CYS A 256 -1.00 -4.83 -1.70
CA CYS A 256 -1.64 -5.52 -2.81
C CYS A 256 -1.23 -4.95 -4.17
N LEU A 257 -0.71 -3.71 -4.18
CA LEU A 257 -0.17 -3.04 -5.36
C LEU A 257 1.34 -3.27 -5.52
N GLY A 258 2.00 -3.83 -4.49
CA GLY A 258 3.43 -4.09 -4.43
C GLY A 258 4.30 -2.88 -4.10
N TRP A 259 3.69 -1.76 -3.68
CA TRP A 259 4.36 -0.49 -3.40
C TRP A 259 4.52 -0.20 -1.92
N ALA A 260 4.20 -1.18 -1.07
CA ALA A 260 4.32 -1.01 0.38
C ALA A 260 5.11 -2.11 1.08
N ALA A 261 5.65 -1.73 2.23
CA ALA A 261 6.42 -2.56 3.14
C ALA A 261 6.08 -2.18 4.60
N ASP A 262 6.13 -3.16 5.50
CA ASP A 262 6.07 -2.87 6.93
C ASP A 262 7.45 -3.14 7.53
N VAL A 263 7.94 -2.22 8.36
CA VAL A 263 9.22 -2.34 9.07
C VAL A 263 8.98 -2.43 10.56
N GLU A 264 9.74 -3.27 11.25
CA GLU A 264 9.64 -3.41 12.70
C GLU A 264 10.09 -2.13 13.39
N MET A 265 9.37 -1.70 14.43
CA MET A 265 9.72 -0.54 15.25
C MET A 265 9.88 -0.91 16.73
N ALA A 266 8.90 -1.58 17.32
CA ALA A 266 8.86 -1.83 18.77
C ALA A 266 10.03 -2.69 19.27
N TRP A 267 10.51 -3.64 18.46
CA TRP A 267 11.69 -4.42 18.83
C TRP A 267 12.98 -3.58 18.89
N PHE A 268 13.07 -2.50 18.11
CA PHE A 268 14.24 -1.60 18.12
C PHE A 268 14.36 -0.75 19.38
N ASP A 269 13.30 -0.63 20.19
CA ASP A 269 13.34 0.00 21.51
C ASP A 269 14.40 -0.65 22.41
N ARG A 270 14.55 -1.97 22.33
CA ARG A 270 15.56 -2.73 23.08
C ARG A 270 16.99 -2.29 22.79
N PHE A 271 17.25 -1.76 21.60
CA PHE A 271 18.56 -1.37 21.14
C PHE A 271 18.76 0.16 21.17
N GLY A 272 17.77 0.91 21.68
CA GLY A 272 17.77 2.38 21.61
C GLY A 272 17.76 2.91 20.18
N ALA A 273 17.31 2.11 19.20
CA ALA A 273 17.41 2.42 17.78
C ALA A 273 16.07 2.82 17.15
N ARG A 274 14.96 2.76 17.91
CA ARG A 274 13.63 3.09 17.41
C ARG A 274 13.55 4.53 16.91
N ASP A 275 14.01 5.49 17.71
CA ASP A 275 13.90 6.91 17.37
C ASP A 275 14.75 7.26 16.16
N THR A 276 15.95 6.69 16.04
CA THR A 276 16.79 6.83 14.83
C THR A 276 16.07 6.34 13.57
N LEU A 277 15.41 5.17 13.64
CA LEU A 277 14.64 4.67 12.50
C LEU A 277 13.43 5.57 12.22
N ALA A 278 12.71 6.01 13.26
CA ALA A 278 11.56 6.88 13.13
C ALA A 278 11.91 8.22 12.46
N GLU A 279 12.98 8.87 12.91
CA GLU A 279 13.49 10.13 12.34
C GLU A 279 13.84 9.98 10.86
N LEU A 280 14.53 8.90 10.49
CA LEU A 280 14.90 8.60 9.10
C LEU A 280 13.65 8.43 8.21
N LEU A 281 12.67 7.64 8.66
CA LEU A 281 11.45 7.39 7.90
C LEU A 281 10.61 8.67 7.75
N LEU A 282 10.44 9.44 8.83
CA LEU A 282 9.70 10.70 8.79
C LEU A 282 10.42 11.78 7.98
N ALA A 283 11.75 11.79 7.95
CA ALA A 283 12.51 12.68 7.07
C ALA A 283 12.22 12.38 5.59
N ARG A 284 12.17 11.10 5.22
CA ARG A 284 11.78 10.69 3.86
C ARG A 284 10.32 10.98 3.54
N GLN A 285 9.42 10.91 4.52
CA GLN A 285 8.02 11.35 4.35
C GLN A 285 7.94 12.84 4.05
N ARG A 286 8.66 13.68 4.82
CA ARG A 286 8.74 15.13 4.58
C ARG A 286 9.37 15.47 3.23
N ALA A 287 10.30 14.64 2.75
CA ALA A 287 10.89 14.76 1.42
C ALA A 287 9.95 14.27 0.29
N GLY A 288 8.75 13.78 0.61
CA GLY A 288 7.78 13.28 -0.38
C GLY A 288 8.18 11.94 -1.00
N GLU A 289 9.10 11.19 -0.39
CA GLU A 289 9.58 9.93 -0.98
C GLU A 289 8.69 8.74 -0.63
N VAL A 290 8.12 8.76 0.57
CA VAL A 290 7.31 7.67 1.11
C VAL A 290 6.14 8.23 1.93
N ASN A 291 5.05 7.50 2.00
CA ASN A 291 4.06 7.66 3.06
C ASN A 291 4.43 6.73 4.21
N VAL A 292 4.45 7.26 5.44
CA VAL A 292 4.75 6.53 6.67
C VAL A 292 3.51 6.54 7.54
N VAL A 293 3.10 5.36 8.02
CA VAL A 293 1.97 5.21 8.94
C VAL A 293 2.41 4.41 10.17
N ASP A 294 2.20 5.00 11.34
CA ASP A 294 2.47 4.33 12.61
C ASP A 294 1.35 3.33 12.94
N GLU A 295 1.64 2.03 12.78
CA GLU A 295 0.77 0.92 13.17
C GLU A 295 1.14 0.31 14.54
N GLY A 296 1.95 1.01 15.34
CA GLY A 296 2.37 0.60 16.66
C GLY A 296 3.63 -0.27 16.65
N GLN A 297 3.47 -1.58 16.50
CA GLN A 297 4.62 -2.51 16.50
C GLN A 297 5.50 -2.32 15.27
N ALA A 298 4.87 -2.14 14.12
CA ALA A 298 5.51 -1.92 12.84
C ALA A 298 5.02 -0.60 12.25
N TRP A 299 5.86 0.02 11.43
CA TRP A 299 5.47 1.17 10.62
C TRP A 299 5.31 0.75 9.18
N HIS A 300 4.21 1.19 8.59
CA HIS A 300 3.91 0.97 7.19
C HIS A 300 4.60 2.05 6.36
N LEU A 301 5.19 1.63 5.24
CA LEU A 301 5.85 2.46 4.25
C LEU A 301 5.19 2.21 2.90
N CYS A 302 4.74 3.26 2.22
CA CYS A 302 4.32 3.20 0.82
C CYS A 302 5.17 4.13 -0.03
N LEU A 303 5.71 3.65 -1.15
CA LEU A 303 6.55 4.44 -2.02
C LEU A 303 5.73 5.47 -2.82
N ALA A 304 6.21 6.72 -2.88
CA ALA A 304 5.62 7.75 -3.71
C ALA A 304 5.88 7.50 -5.22
N PRO A 305 4.90 7.72 -6.11
CA PRO A 305 5.06 7.54 -7.56
C PRO A 305 6.25 8.30 -8.17
N GLU A 306 6.54 9.50 -7.65
CA GLU A 306 7.60 10.40 -8.13
C GLU A 306 9.00 9.81 -7.89
N SER A 307 9.15 9.01 -6.83
CA SER A 307 10.42 8.40 -6.44
C SER A 307 10.76 7.13 -7.24
N ARG A 308 9.80 6.56 -7.98
CA ARG A 308 9.98 5.30 -8.72
C ARG A 308 11.16 5.34 -9.68
N GLY A 309 11.23 6.37 -10.52
CA GLY A 309 12.23 6.45 -11.58
C GLY A 309 13.65 6.50 -11.04
N ARG A 310 13.87 7.25 -9.95
CA ARG A 310 15.15 7.32 -9.25
C ARG A 310 15.52 5.95 -8.66
N LEU A 311 14.62 5.35 -7.89
CA LEU A 311 14.88 4.08 -7.21
C LEU A 311 15.04 2.90 -8.18
N ARG A 312 14.36 2.94 -9.33
CA ARG A 312 14.55 1.97 -10.41
C ARG A 312 15.99 2.00 -10.93
N ARG A 313 16.53 3.20 -11.20
CA ARG A 313 17.93 3.38 -11.63
C ARG A 313 18.92 2.93 -10.56
N VAL A 314 18.66 3.24 -9.29
CA VAL A 314 19.49 2.77 -8.17
C VAL A 314 19.50 1.24 -8.11
N TYR A 315 18.33 0.60 -8.21
CA TYR A 315 18.26 -0.86 -8.25
C TYR A 315 19.07 -1.41 -9.43
N GLU A 316 18.91 -0.86 -10.62
CA GLU A 316 19.61 -1.34 -11.81
C GLU A 316 21.13 -1.17 -11.69
N ALA A 317 21.60 -0.05 -11.16
CA ALA A 317 23.02 0.20 -10.95
C ALA A 317 23.65 -0.73 -9.89
N GLU A 318 22.92 -1.05 -8.82
CA GLU A 318 23.46 -1.84 -7.72
C GLU A 318 23.22 -3.35 -7.86
N MET A 319 22.16 -3.76 -8.57
CA MET A 319 21.59 -5.12 -8.48
C MET A 319 21.35 -5.82 -9.82
N ALA A 320 21.49 -5.14 -10.97
CA ALA A 320 21.37 -5.78 -12.28
C ALA A 320 22.69 -6.49 -12.64
N VAL A 321 22.91 -7.65 -12.01
CA VAL A 321 24.00 -8.59 -12.33
C VAL A 321 23.41 -9.90 -12.83
#